data_AF-A0A0G4KS08-F1
#
_entry.id   AF-A0A0G4KS08-F1
#
_cell.length_a   1.000
_cell.length_b   1.000
_cell.length_c   1.000
_cell.angle_alpha   90.00
_cell.angle_beta   90.00
_cell.angle_gamma   90.00
#
_symmetry.space_group_name_H-M   'P 1'
#
loop_
_entity.id
_entity.type
_entity.pdbx_description
1 polymer ?
#
loop_
_entity_poly.entity_id
_entity_poly.type
_entity_poly.pdbx_seq_one_letter_code
_entity_poly.pdbx_strand_id
1 'polypeptide(L)'
;MGQNQSGMGGGGEGRDEKDKKKDKPKYEPPPRPTTRVGRKKRKAAGASAAAKLPAIYPTSRCKLRLLRMQRTHDHLILEEEYVENQERLSKAKVAKEGNVAPGPEGTEDRLADERGRVDDMRGSPMGVGTLEEMIDDDHAIVSSTTGPEYYVSIMSFVDKDLLEPGTSVLLHHKSRVLISARYDEALESVDNRLEQVSHGDGLAA
;
A
#
# COMPACT_ATOMS: atom_id res chain seq x y z
N MET A 1 -58.11 -28.19 -30.67
CA MET A 1 -59.08 -27.09 -30.88
C MET A 1 -58.27 -25.82 -30.70
N GLY A 2 -57.77 -25.15 -31.75
CA GLY A 2 -58.53 -24.32 -32.70
C GLY A 2 -58.82 -22.96 -32.01
N GLN A 3 -58.50 -21.78 -32.51
CA GLN A 3 -58.17 -21.35 -33.86
C GLN A 3 -57.68 -19.88 -33.82
N ASN A 4 -56.84 -19.51 -34.78
CA ASN A 4 -56.39 -18.16 -35.14
C ASN A 4 -57.53 -17.13 -35.27
N GLN A 5 -57.21 -15.85 -35.06
CA GLN A 5 -57.81 -14.75 -35.84
C GLN A 5 -56.73 -13.84 -36.41
N SER A 6 -56.72 -13.80 -37.74
CA SER A 6 -55.93 -12.99 -38.65
C SER A 6 -56.45 -11.56 -38.77
N GLY A 7 -55.55 -10.61 -38.98
CA GLY A 7 -55.84 -9.30 -39.58
C GLY A 7 -54.73 -8.96 -40.58
N MET A 8 -54.95 -9.28 -41.85
CA MET A 8 -54.11 -8.91 -43.00
C MET A 8 -54.78 -7.76 -43.75
N GLY A 9 -54.00 -6.77 -44.14
CA GLY A 9 -54.36 -5.76 -45.14
C GLY A 9 -53.42 -4.57 -44.99
N GLY A 10 -52.70 -4.06 -46.00
CA GLY A 10 -52.64 -4.29 -47.43
C GLY A 10 -51.64 -3.25 -47.96
N GLY A 11 -50.90 -3.56 -49.01
CA GLY A 11 -49.75 -2.79 -49.48
C GLY A 11 -50.08 -1.40 -50.07
N GLY A 12 -49.01 -0.64 -50.31
CA GLY A 12 -49.04 0.63 -51.04
C GLY A 12 -47.71 1.37 -50.97
N GLU A 13 -46.95 1.32 -52.06
CA GLU A 13 -45.60 1.85 -52.26
C GLU A 13 -45.49 3.39 -52.19
N GLY A 14 -44.32 3.89 -51.80
CA GLY A 14 -43.95 5.30 -51.89
C GLY A 14 -42.51 5.55 -51.42
N ARG A 15 -41.59 5.65 -52.38
CA ARG A 15 -40.13 5.85 -52.27
C ARG A 15 -39.74 7.07 -51.42
N ASP A 16 -38.70 6.93 -50.60
CA ASP A 16 -37.47 7.72 -50.75
C ASP A 16 -36.33 7.14 -49.89
N GLU A 17 -35.32 6.66 -50.59
CA GLU A 17 -34.09 6.07 -50.06
C GLU A 17 -33.04 7.18 -50.03
N LYS A 18 -32.72 7.72 -48.84
CA LYS A 18 -31.49 8.47 -48.63
C LYS A 18 -31.02 8.45 -47.17
N ASP A 19 -29.78 8.01 -47.02
CA ASP A 19 -28.87 8.26 -45.90
C ASP A 19 -29.13 7.57 -44.55
N LYS A 20 -29.04 6.23 -44.51
CA LYS A 20 -28.55 5.55 -43.31
C LYS A 20 -27.02 5.48 -43.34
N LYS A 21 -26.37 6.57 -42.93
CA LYS A 21 -24.95 6.53 -42.49
C LYS A 21 -24.88 5.52 -41.34
N LYS A 22 -24.21 4.40 -41.57
CA LYS A 22 -23.83 3.43 -40.53
C LYS A 22 -22.96 4.15 -39.51
N ASP A 23 -23.51 4.46 -38.35
CA ASP A 23 -22.74 4.91 -37.19
C ASP A 23 -21.73 3.80 -36.85
N LYS A 24 -20.45 4.09 -37.11
CA LYS A 24 -19.36 3.25 -36.62
C LYS A 24 -19.39 3.34 -35.09
N PRO A 25 -19.26 2.22 -34.35
CA PRO A 25 -19.18 2.28 -32.90
C PRO A 25 -18.03 3.22 -32.52
N LYS A 26 -18.38 4.28 -31.80
CA LYS A 26 -17.45 5.31 -31.37
C LYS A 26 -16.47 4.64 -30.40
N TYR A 27 -15.25 4.44 -30.87
CA TYR A 27 -14.16 3.90 -30.07
C TYR A 27 -13.90 4.86 -28.92
N GLU A 28 -14.31 4.47 -27.71
CA GLU A 28 -13.89 5.15 -26.50
C GLU A 28 -12.54 4.56 -26.08
N PRO A 29 -11.47 5.37 -26.02
CA PRO A 29 -10.21 4.91 -25.49
C PRO A 29 -10.40 4.52 -24.01
N PRO A 30 -9.69 3.47 -23.52
CA PRO A 30 -9.78 3.05 -22.13
C PRO A 30 -9.52 4.25 -21.22
N PRO A 31 -10.24 4.36 -20.09
CA PRO A 31 -10.05 5.46 -19.15
C PRO A 31 -8.57 5.53 -18.79
N ARG A 32 -7.96 6.70 -19.00
CA ARG A 32 -6.56 6.93 -18.63
C ARG A 32 -6.40 6.51 -17.16
N PRO A 33 -5.35 5.76 -16.78
CA PRO A 33 -5.06 5.50 -15.39
C PRO A 33 -5.03 6.86 -14.70
N THR A 34 -5.86 7.02 -13.68
CA THR A 34 -6.04 8.34 -13.07
C THR A 34 -4.74 8.71 -12.39
N THR A 35 -3.90 9.50 -13.06
CA THR A 35 -2.81 10.25 -12.44
C THR A 35 -3.44 11.34 -11.58
N ARG A 36 -4.09 10.93 -10.46
CA ARG A 36 -4.53 11.84 -9.40
C ARG A 36 -3.33 12.17 -8.53
N VAL A 37 -2.30 12.69 -9.18
CA VAL A 37 -1.17 13.36 -8.55
C VAL A 37 -1.74 14.65 -7.98
N GLY A 38 -1.74 14.81 -6.66
CA GLY A 38 -2.04 16.09 -6.01
C GLY A 38 -3.18 16.09 -4.99
N ARG A 39 -3.99 15.04 -4.85
CA ARG A 39 -4.81 14.93 -3.63
C ARG A 39 -3.91 14.34 -2.56
N LYS A 40 -3.36 15.19 -1.67
CA LYS A 40 -2.66 14.77 -0.45
C LYS A 40 -3.40 13.54 0.09
N LYS A 41 -2.83 12.34 -0.09
CA LYS A 41 -3.25 11.17 0.69
C LYS A 41 -3.12 11.68 2.11
N ARG A 42 -4.24 11.89 2.80
CA ARG A 42 -4.21 12.11 4.25
C ARG A 42 -3.44 10.88 4.70
N LYS A 43 -2.19 11.07 5.18
CA LYS A 43 -1.35 9.98 5.67
C LYS A 43 -2.31 9.08 6.41
N ALA A 44 -2.60 7.90 5.84
CA ALA A 44 -3.37 6.93 6.56
C ALA A 44 -2.48 6.74 7.78
N ALA A 45 -2.94 7.23 8.93
CA ALA A 45 -2.16 7.07 10.14
C ALA A 45 -1.95 5.56 10.21
N GLY A 46 -0.71 5.11 10.00
CA GLY A 46 -0.37 3.71 9.93
C GLY A 46 -0.64 3.05 11.29
N ALA A 47 0.24 2.20 11.77
CA ALA A 47 0.12 1.63 13.13
C ALA A 47 -0.18 2.67 14.25
N SER A 48 0.10 3.97 14.01
CA SER A 48 -0.30 5.10 14.86
C SER A 48 -1.81 5.31 15.06
N ALA A 49 -2.70 4.81 14.17
CA ALA A 49 -4.14 4.85 14.41
C ALA A 49 -4.61 3.80 15.43
N ALA A 50 -3.96 2.63 15.46
CA ALA A 50 -4.23 1.57 16.43
C ALA A 50 -3.78 1.95 17.84
N ALA A 51 -2.75 2.79 17.97
CA ALA A 51 -2.23 3.25 19.26
C ALA A 51 -3.04 4.40 19.90
N LYS A 52 -4.03 4.98 19.20
CA LYS A 52 -4.80 6.13 19.71
C LYS A 52 -6.04 5.66 20.42
N LEU A 53 -5.99 5.68 21.75
CA LEU A 53 -7.16 5.48 22.60
C LEU A 53 -8.28 6.47 22.21
N PRO A 54 -9.56 6.05 22.28
CA PRO A 54 -10.69 6.95 22.08
C PRO A 54 -10.59 8.18 22.98
N ALA A 55 -10.96 9.35 22.47
CA ALA A 55 -10.90 10.58 23.24
C ALA A 55 -11.92 10.54 24.41
N ILE A 56 -11.43 10.47 25.65
CA ILE A 56 -12.27 10.42 26.84
C ILE A 56 -12.50 11.84 27.37
N TYR A 57 -13.75 12.28 27.27
CA TYR A 57 -14.27 13.48 27.92
C TYR A 57 -15.10 13.08 29.15
N PRO A 58 -15.24 13.90 30.21
CA PRO A 58 -14.53 15.15 30.48
C PRO A 58 -13.05 14.92 30.82
N THR A 59 -12.18 15.88 30.51
CA THR A 59 -10.74 15.82 30.84
C THR A 59 -10.45 16.14 32.30
N SER A 60 -11.42 16.70 33.04
CA SER A 60 -11.31 16.98 34.47
C SER A 60 -11.23 15.69 35.31
N ARG A 61 -10.66 15.80 36.53
CA ARG A 61 -10.64 14.70 37.49
C ARG A 61 -12.05 14.48 38.03
N CYS A 62 -12.78 13.54 37.44
CA CYS A 62 -14.15 13.21 37.81
C CYS A 62 -14.38 11.69 37.74
N LYS A 63 -15.36 11.20 38.51
CA LYS A 63 -15.73 9.77 38.51
C LYS A 63 -16.16 9.26 37.13
N LEU A 64 -16.75 10.12 36.30
CA LEU A 64 -17.12 9.78 34.92
C LEU A 64 -15.90 9.47 34.03
N ARG A 65 -14.80 10.22 34.19
CA ARG A 65 -13.55 9.94 33.47
C ARG A 65 -12.98 8.57 33.88
N LEU A 66 -12.99 8.27 35.19
CA LEU A 66 -12.54 6.96 35.69
C LEU A 66 -13.37 5.81 35.10
N LEU A 67 -14.71 5.91 35.15
CA LEU A 67 -15.58 4.88 34.61
C LEU A 67 -15.44 4.71 33.08
N ARG A 68 -15.17 5.80 32.34
CA ARG A 68 -14.89 5.72 30.90
C ARG A 68 -13.54 5.07 30.60
N MET A 69 -12.49 5.42 31.34
CA MET A 69 -11.17 4.77 31.24
C MET A 69 -11.27 3.27 31.56
N GLN A 70 -12.03 2.90 32.59
CA GLN A 70 -12.22 1.51 32.99
C GLN A 70 -12.90 0.70 31.88
N ARG A 71 -13.95 1.23 31.23
CA ARG A 71 -14.56 0.57 30.06
C ARG A 71 -13.59 0.41 28.90
N THR A 72 -12.78 1.42 28.59
CA THR A 72 -11.76 1.32 27.54
C THR A 72 -10.72 0.24 27.89
N HIS A 73 -10.28 0.18 29.14
CA HIS A 73 -9.36 -0.85 29.63
C HIS A 73 -9.96 -2.26 29.55
N ASP A 74 -11.22 -2.42 29.96
CA ASP A 74 -11.91 -3.72 29.89
C ASP A 74 -12.06 -4.21 28.44
N HIS A 75 -12.28 -3.30 27.48
CA HIS A 75 -12.29 -3.65 26.05
C HIS A 75 -10.91 -4.10 25.56
N LEU A 76 -9.84 -3.42 25.98
CA LEU A 76 -8.48 -3.80 25.59
C LEU A 76 -8.10 -5.18 26.15
N ILE A 77 -8.46 -5.48 27.40
CA ILE A 77 -8.25 -6.82 27.99
C ILE A 77 -8.98 -7.89 27.17
N LEU A 78 -10.24 -7.63 26.79
CA LEU A 78 -11.01 -8.57 25.97
C LEU A 78 -10.39 -8.76 24.58
N GLU A 79 -9.86 -7.69 23.96
CA GLU A 79 -9.16 -7.76 22.69
C GLU A 79 -7.84 -8.55 22.80
N GLU A 80 -7.05 -8.32 23.86
CA GLU A 80 -5.81 -9.06 24.16
C GLU A 80 -6.10 -10.56 24.34
N GLU A 81 -7.02 -10.92 25.23
CA GLU A 81 -7.43 -12.32 25.45
C GLU A 81 -7.99 -12.97 24.19
N TYR A 82 -8.71 -12.21 23.36
CA TYR A 82 -9.25 -12.71 22.10
C TYR A 82 -8.13 -13.02 21.10
N VAL A 83 -7.17 -12.11 20.93
CA VAL A 83 -6.02 -12.29 20.04
C VAL A 83 -5.16 -13.47 20.51
N GLU A 84 -4.85 -13.55 21.80
CA GLU A 84 -4.10 -14.68 22.37
C GLU A 84 -4.79 -16.02 22.13
N ASN A 85 -6.12 -16.07 22.33
CA ASN A 85 -6.90 -17.29 22.07
C ASN A 85 -6.98 -17.62 20.57
N GLN A 86 -7.13 -16.61 19.70
CA GLN A 86 -7.13 -16.82 18.25
C GLN A 86 -5.77 -17.30 17.76
N GLU A 87 -4.68 -16.77 18.31
CA GLU A 87 -3.33 -17.25 18.05
C GLU A 87 -3.15 -18.69 18.52
N ARG A 88 -3.59 -19.03 19.74
CA ARG A 88 -3.54 -20.41 20.25
C ARG A 88 -4.32 -21.38 19.36
N LEU A 89 -5.52 -20.99 18.92
CA LEU A 89 -6.32 -21.80 18.01
C LEU A 89 -5.72 -21.88 16.62
N SER A 90 -5.15 -20.80 16.09
CA SER A 90 -4.43 -20.78 14.81
C SER A 90 -3.18 -21.66 14.87
N LYS A 91 -2.40 -21.57 15.96
CA LYS A 91 -1.23 -22.44 16.24
C LYS A 91 -1.67 -23.90 16.34
N ALA A 92 -2.76 -24.19 17.05
CA ALA A 92 -3.30 -25.55 17.18
C ALA A 92 -3.88 -26.12 15.87
N LYS A 93 -4.52 -25.28 15.03
CA LYS A 93 -5.01 -25.68 13.71
C LYS A 93 -3.86 -25.96 12.74
N VAL A 94 -2.86 -25.09 12.68
CA VAL A 94 -1.66 -25.30 11.86
C VAL A 94 -0.88 -26.54 12.32
N ALA A 95 -0.80 -26.78 13.64
CA ALA A 95 -0.21 -28.00 14.19
C ALA A 95 -0.97 -29.28 13.77
N LYS A 96 -2.29 -29.21 13.54
CA LYS A 96 -3.09 -30.34 13.05
C LYS A 96 -3.04 -30.54 11.53
N GLU A 97 -2.83 -29.49 10.74
CA GLU A 97 -2.88 -29.54 9.27
C GLU A 97 -1.51 -29.85 8.61
N GLY A 98 -0.38 -29.71 9.30
CA GLY A 98 0.89 -30.21 8.77
C GLY A 98 2.16 -29.59 9.35
N ASN A 99 2.86 -30.39 10.15
CA ASN A 99 4.33 -30.44 10.29
C ASN A 99 5.12 -29.24 10.85
N VAL A 100 4.70 -28.55 11.93
CA VAL A 100 5.62 -27.83 12.84
C VAL A 100 5.06 -27.78 14.27
N ALA A 101 5.93 -27.95 15.27
CA ALA A 101 5.62 -28.00 16.70
C ALA A 101 5.03 -26.68 17.27
N PRO A 102 4.11 -26.73 18.26
CA PRO A 102 3.48 -25.54 18.84
C PRO A 102 4.26 -25.08 20.09
N GLY A 103 5.19 -24.15 19.92
CA GLY A 103 5.86 -23.43 21.01
C GLY A 103 5.82 -21.91 20.79
N PRO A 104 6.13 -21.08 21.81
CA PRO A 104 6.48 -19.66 21.60
C PRO A 104 7.66 -19.51 20.62
N GLU A 105 8.55 -20.50 20.64
CA GLU A 105 9.59 -20.71 19.63
C GLU A 105 9.00 -20.84 18.23
N GLY A 106 7.84 -21.48 18.03
CA GLY A 106 7.24 -21.65 16.71
C GLY A 106 6.73 -20.37 16.03
N THR A 107 6.50 -19.28 16.77
CA THR A 107 6.20 -17.96 16.17
C THR A 107 7.47 -17.19 15.83
N GLU A 108 8.47 -17.24 16.71
CA GLU A 108 9.78 -16.63 16.46
C GLU A 108 10.52 -17.37 15.34
N ASP A 109 10.43 -18.70 15.32
CA ASP A 109 10.93 -19.59 14.27
C ASP A 109 10.20 -19.33 12.95
N ARG A 110 8.88 -19.13 12.94
CA ARG A 110 8.17 -18.75 11.70
C ARG A 110 8.63 -17.40 11.19
N LEU A 111 8.80 -16.42 12.07
CA LEU A 111 9.27 -15.09 11.68
C LEU A 111 10.73 -15.14 11.22
N ALA A 112 11.56 -15.97 11.84
CA ALA A 112 12.95 -16.23 11.48
C ALA A 112 13.04 -16.97 10.15
N ASP A 113 12.19 -17.96 9.92
CA ASP A 113 12.05 -18.70 8.66
C ASP A 113 11.57 -17.77 7.53
N GLU A 114 10.59 -16.91 7.81
CA GLU A 114 10.12 -15.90 6.85
C GLU A 114 11.23 -14.89 6.54
N ARG A 115 11.99 -14.44 7.54
CA ARG A 115 13.17 -13.59 7.33
C ARG A 115 14.24 -14.31 6.52
N GLY A 116 14.50 -15.58 6.79
CA GLY A 116 15.45 -16.40 6.03
C GLY A 116 15.04 -16.53 4.56
N ARG A 117 13.76 -16.81 4.30
CA ARG A 117 13.22 -16.85 2.92
C ARG A 117 13.31 -15.50 2.23
N VAL A 118 13.09 -14.40 2.96
CA VAL A 118 13.27 -13.04 2.42
C VAL A 118 14.72 -12.83 2.04
N ASP A 119 15.68 -13.15 2.91
CA ASP A 119 17.10 -12.97 2.62
C ASP A 119 17.58 -13.84 1.45
N ASP A 120 17.05 -15.05 1.30
CA ASP A 120 17.29 -15.89 0.10
C ASP A 120 16.76 -15.23 -1.17
N MET A 121 15.59 -14.58 -1.12
CA MET A 121 15.04 -13.81 -2.24
C MET A 121 15.84 -12.53 -2.53
N ARG A 122 16.50 -11.94 -1.52
CA ARG A 122 17.37 -10.77 -1.71
C ARG A 122 18.65 -11.14 -2.44
N GLY A 123 19.22 -12.29 -2.07
CA GLY A 123 20.46 -12.79 -2.64
C GLY A 123 21.62 -11.79 -2.53
N SER A 124 22.73 -12.14 -3.17
CA SER A 124 23.89 -11.26 -3.35
C SER A 124 24.38 -11.41 -4.79
N PRO A 125 24.79 -10.33 -5.50
CA PRO A 125 24.90 -8.93 -5.09
C PRO A 125 23.59 -8.12 -5.21
N MET A 126 23.52 -7.02 -4.46
CA MET A 126 22.44 -6.03 -4.54
C MET A 126 22.92 -4.77 -5.28
N GLY A 127 22.12 -4.31 -6.24
CA GLY A 127 22.34 -3.03 -6.91
C GLY A 127 21.71 -1.90 -6.11
N VAL A 128 22.29 -0.71 -6.18
CA VAL A 128 21.69 0.51 -5.62
C VAL A 128 21.03 1.29 -6.75
N GLY A 129 19.90 1.91 -6.46
CA GLY A 129 19.22 2.84 -7.36
C GLY A 129 18.40 3.85 -6.57
N THR A 130 17.78 4.77 -7.29
CA THR A 130 16.91 5.81 -6.73
C THR A 130 15.50 5.58 -7.25
N LEU A 131 14.53 5.61 -6.35
CA LEU A 131 13.11 5.55 -6.71
C LEU A 131 12.73 6.86 -7.40
N GLU A 132 12.15 6.80 -8.60
CA GLU A 132 11.74 8.01 -9.32
C GLU A 132 10.24 8.24 -9.17
N GLU A 133 9.43 7.28 -9.61
CA GLU A 133 7.96 7.40 -9.56
C GLU A 133 7.33 6.06 -9.16
N MET A 134 6.33 6.12 -8.26
CA MET A 134 5.44 5.00 -8.02
C MET A 134 4.31 5.02 -9.03
N ILE A 135 4.20 3.95 -9.82
CA ILE A 135 3.15 3.81 -10.83
C ILE A 135 1.88 3.28 -10.17
N ASP A 136 2.02 2.13 -9.49
CA ASP A 136 0.95 1.41 -8.80
C ASP A 136 1.42 1.00 -7.39
N ASP A 137 0.59 0.26 -6.65
CA ASP A 137 0.97 -0.25 -5.32
C ASP A 137 2.04 -1.37 -5.41
N ASP A 138 2.10 -2.12 -6.51
CA ASP A 138 3.05 -3.23 -6.70
C ASP A 138 4.17 -2.93 -7.70
N HIS A 139 4.18 -1.74 -8.30
CA HIS A 139 5.13 -1.38 -9.36
C HIS A 139 5.65 0.06 -9.26
N ALA A 140 6.94 0.23 -9.51
CA ALA A 140 7.60 1.52 -9.52
C ALA A 140 8.68 1.63 -10.61
N ILE A 141 9.00 2.85 -10.98
CA ILE A 141 10.15 3.19 -11.83
C ILE A 141 11.33 3.52 -10.94
N VAL A 142 12.45 2.85 -11.21
CA VAL A 142 13.70 3.03 -10.46
C VAL A 142 14.82 3.35 -11.43
N SER A 143 15.58 4.40 -11.13
CA SER A 143 16.80 4.73 -11.85
C SER A 143 17.97 4.01 -11.21
N SER A 144 18.61 3.11 -11.96
CA SER A 144 19.84 2.46 -11.48
C SER A 144 21.02 3.41 -11.56
N THR A 145 22.03 3.25 -10.71
CA THR A 145 23.27 4.05 -10.76
C THR A 145 23.93 4.06 -12.15
N THR A 146 23.71 3.02 -12.96
CA THR A 146 24.23 2.91 -14.34
C THR A 146 23.47 3.78 -15.35
N GLY A 147 22.39 4.46 -14.95
CA GLY A 147 21.59 5.35 -15.78
C GLY A 147 20.32 4.80 -16.43
N PRO A 148 20.12 3.49 -16.72
CA PRO A 148 18.87 3.02 -17.28
C PRO A 148 17.77 2.98 -16.21
N GLU A 149 16.58 3.43 -16.61
CA GLU A 149 15.34 3.32 -15.85
C GLU A 149 14.76 1.92 -16.00
N TYR A 150 14.31 1.35 -14.89
CA TYR A 150 13.67 0.04 -14.87
C TYR A 150 12.26 0.13 -14.28
N TYR A 151 11.32 -0.53 -14.95
CA TYR A 151 10.01 -0.85 -14.38
C TYR A 151 10.16 -2.08 -13.49
N VAL A 152 9.94 -1.90 -12.20
CA VAL A 152 10.27 -2.84 -11.15
C VAL A 152 9.05 -3.18 -10.32
N SER A 153 8.90 -4.46 -9.96
CA SER A 153 7.90 -4.88 -8.99
C SER A 153 8.41 -4.69 -7.56
N ILE A 154 7.53 -4.22 -6.67
CA ILE A 154 7.79 -4.01 -5.23
C ILE A 154 7.44 -5.30 -4.49
N MET A 155 8.38 -5.82 -3.70
CA MET A 155 8.10 -6.99 -2.86
C MET A 155 7.21 -6.64 -1.66
N SER A 156 6.41 -7.62 -1.22
CA SER A 156 5.42 -7.45 -0.14
C SER A 156 6.01 -7.11 1.22
N PHE A 157 7.27 -7.48 1.47
CA PHE A 157 7.97 -7.16 2.72
C PHE A 157 8.48 -5.72 2.79
N VAL A 158 8.30 -4.94 1.72
CA VAL A 158 8.64 -3.52 1.69
C VAL A 158 7.43 -2.71 2.13
N ASP A 159 7.65 -1.80 3.08
CA ASP A 159 6.64 -0.84 3.49
C ASP A 159 6.53 0.28 2.45
N LYS A 160 5.35 0.38 1.84
CA LYS A 160 5.04 1.36 0.80
C LYS A 160 4.94 2.79 1.35
N ASP A 161 4.66 2.94 2.65
CA ASP A 161 4.53 4.26 3.26
C ASP A 161 5.89 4.97 3.41
N LEU A 162 6.99 4.21 3.32
CA LEU A 162 8.36 4.73 3.38
C LEU A 162 8.96 5.01 2.00
N LEU A 163 8.27 4.63 0.92
CA LEU A 163 8.74 4.84 -0.44
C LEU A 163 8.29 6.22 -0.93
N GLU A 164 9.18 7.20 -0.82
CA GLU A 164 9.00 8.52 -1.41
C GLU A 164 9.88 8.67 -2.68
N PRO A 165 9.43 9.37 -3.73
CA PRO A 165 10.28 9.74 -4.85
C PRO A 165 11.61 10.36 -4.38
N GLY A 166 12.71 9.93 -4.98
CA GLY A 166 14.08 10.30 -4.60
C GLY A 166 14.72 9.40 -3.55
N THR A 167 13.98 8.47 -2.91
CA THR A 167 14.55 7.55 -1.91
C THR A 167 15.51 6.55 -2.55
N SER A 168 16.69 6.37 -1.97
CA SER A 168 17.58 5.27 -2.32
C SER A 168 16.95 3.89 -2.03
N VAL A 169 16.95 3.00 -3.02
CA VAL A 169 16.38 1.65 -2.94
C VAL A 169 17.41 0.60 -3.36
N LEU A 170 17.24 -0.61 -2.82
CA LEU A 170 18.03 -1.77 -3.22
C LEU A 170 17.30 -2.60 -4.26
N LEU A 171 18.01 -2.93 -5.34
CA LEU A 171 17.54 -3.72 -6.46
C LEU A 171 18.25 -5.07 -6.50
N HIS A 172 17.51 -6.13 -6.86
CA HIS A 172 18.13 -7.41 -7.17
C HIS A 172 18.88 -7.37 -8.52
N HIS A 173 20.10 -7.89 -8.60
CA HIS A 173 20.95 -7.79 -9.81
C HIS A 173 20.40 -8.50 -11.08
N LYS A 174 19.67 -9.63 -10.92
CA LYS A 174 19.06 -10.38 -12.06
C LYS A 174 17.63 -9.95 -12.38
N SER A 175 16.73 -10.05 -11.42
CA SER A 175 15.29 -9.79 -11.59
C SER A 175 14.91 -8.31 -11.50
N ARG A 176 15.84 -7.44 -11.07
CA ARG A 176 15.62 -6.00 -10.88
C ARG A 176 14.38 -5.72 -10.05
N VAL A 177 14.17 -6.49 -8.97
CA VAL A 177 13.05 -6.35 -8.03
C VAL A 177 13.44 -5.41 -6.89
N LEU A 178 12.51 -4.59 -6.41
CA LEU A 178 12.74 -3.66 -5.30
C LEU A 178 12.65 -4.42 -3.98
N ILE A 179 13.77 -4.44 -3.26
CA ILE A 179 13.96 -5.23 -2.04
C ILE A 179 13.80 -4.38 -0.78
N SER A 180 14.33 -3.16 -0.73
CA SER A 180 14.15 -2.31 0.45
C SER A 180 14.49 -0.87 0.15
N ALA A 181 13.84 0.05 0.86
CA ALA A 181 14.30 1.42 0.98
C ALA A 181 15.54 1.46 1.90
N ARG A 182 16.57 2.22 1.50
CA ARG A 182 17.74 2.53 2.34
C ARG A 182 17.46 3.82 3.10
N TYR A 183 17.68 3.83 4.41
CA TYR A 183 17.32 4.95 5.30
C TYR A 183 18.35 6.11 5.34
N ASP A 184 19.38 6.12 4.49
CA ASP A 184 20.53 7.02 4.68
C ASP A 184 20.33 8.48 4.20
N GLU A 185 19.32 8.81 3.38
CA GLU A 185 19.26 10.15 2.77
C GLU A 185 18.57 11.24 3.61
N ALA A 186 17.94 10.88 4.74
CA ALA A 186 17.25 11.86 5.58
C ALA A 186 18.17 12.71 6.48
N LEU A 187 19.46 12.34 6.62
CA LEU A 187 20.38 13.02 7.57
C LEU A 187 21.33 14.02 6.91
N GLU A 188 21.67 13.90 5.63
CA GLU A 188 22.66 14.80 4.99
C GLU A 188 22.09 16.17 4.57
N SER A 189 20.76 16.29 4.40
CA SER A 189 20.15 17.57 3.98
C SER A 189 20.00 18.60 5.10
N VAL A 190 20.07 18.18 6.37
CA VAL A 190 19.93 19.07 7.53
C VAL A 190 21.25 19.77 7.85
N ASP A 191 22.39 19.08 7.70
CA ASP A 191 23.72 19.67 7.95
C ASP A 191 24.12 20.71 6.91
N ASN A 192 23.77 20.51 5.64
CA ASN A 192 24.10 21.46 4.57
C ASN A 192 23.37 22.82 4.68
N ARG A 193 22.31 22.90 5.49
CA ARG A 193 21.58 24.15 5.73
C ARG A 193 22.17 24.96 6.89
N LEU A 194 23.00 24.36 7.74
CA LEU A 194 23.68 25.03 8.85
C LEU A 194 24.99 25.72 8.41
N GLU A 195 25.68 25.21 7.39
CA GLU A 195 26.92 25.85 6.90
C GLU A 195 26.70 27.13 6.07
N GLN A 196 25.51 27.31 5.47
CA GLN A 196 25.21 28.54 4.72
C GLN A 196 24.80 29.73 5.62
N VAL A 197 24.42 29.48 6.87
CA VAL A 197 24.06 30.55 7.83
C VAL A 197 25.29 31.10 8.55
N SER A 198 26.38 30.34 8.66
CA SER A 198 27.59 30.77 9.38
C SER A 198 28.52 31.72 8.60
N HIS A 199 28.30 31.92 7.30
CA HIS A 199 29.15 32.78 6.45
C HIS A 199 28.55 34.17 6.16
N GLY A 200 27.41 34.51 6.78
CA GLY A 200 26.57 35.63 6.36
C GLY A 200 26.33 36.75 7.36
N ASP A 201 27.14 36.92 8.42
CA ASP A 201 27.04 38.09 9.30
C ASP A 201 28.42 38.47 9.88
N GLY A 202 29.07 39.46 9.27
CA GLY A 202 30.36 39.92 9.75
C GLY A 202 31.00 41.01 8.89
N LEU A 203 30.31 42.13 8.64
CA LEU A 203 30.97 43.41 8.37
C LEU A 203 30.04 44.60 8.66
N ALA A 204 30.06 45.05 9.92
CA ALA A 204 29.64 46.39 10.30
C ALA A 204 30.58 46.88 11.41
N ALA A 205 31.64 47.57 10.99
CA ALA A 205 32.43 48.53 11.77
C ALA A 205 33.13 49.46 10.79
#